data_AF-A0AAI9NYM9-F1
#
_entry.id   AF-A0AAI9NYM9-F1
#
_cell.length_a   1.000
_cell.length_b   1.000
_cell.length_c   1.000
_cell.angle_alpha   90.00
_cell.angle_beta   90.00
_cell.angle_gamma   90.00
#
_symmetry.space_group_name_H-M   'P 1'
#
loop_
_entity.id
_entity.type
_entity.pdbx_description
1 polymer ?
#
loop_
_entity_poly.entity_id
_entity_poly.type
_entity_poly.pdbx_seq_one_letter_code
_entity_poly.pdbx_strand_id
1 'polypeptide(L)'
;MFNYKNLCDYEFEILCKDIMQKKLGVPLQIFARGRDGGIDITDDTVSKNVVIQVKHYINSKYSDLISSLKKEVSKVAELKPEKYYVCSALELTPANKMEIFDLFAE
;
A
#
# COMPACT_ATOMS: atom_id res chain seq x y z
N MET A 1 12.60 -2.39 18.38
CA MET A 1 11.44 -2.06 17.53
C MET A 1 11.79 -0.82 16.73
N PHE A 2 11.71 -0.87 15.41
CA PHE A 2 12.01 0.32 14.58
C PHE A 2 10.87 1.34 14.74
N ASN A 3 11.22 2.60 14.99
CA ASN A 3 10.26 3.67 15.17
C ASN A 3 10.17 4.51 13.90
N TYR A 4 9.12 4.28 13.10
CA TYR A 4 8.88 5.02 11.86
C TYR A 4 8.10 6.32 12.07
N LYS A 5 7.81 6.73 13.32
CA LYS A 5 7.01 7.94 13.62
C LYS A 5 7.64 9.23 13.11
N ASN A 6 8.95 9.23 12.90
CA ASN A 6 9.67 10.39 12.39
C ASN A 6 9.64 10.49 10.87
N LEU A 7 9.15 9.47 10.15
CA LEU A 7 8.98 9.53 8.71
C LEU A 7 7.65 10.23 8.42
N CYS A 8 7.66 11.21 7.53
CA CYS A 8 6.41 11.66 6.93
C CYS A 8 5.86 10.61 5.95
N ASP A 9 4.61 10.76 5.54
CA ASP A 9 3.94 9.79 4.66
C ASP A 9 4.72 9.51 3.38
N TYR A 10 5.35 10.55 2.79
CA TYR A 10 6.15 10.42 1.59
C TYR A 10 7.49 9.70 1.83
N GLU A 11 8.16 9.96 2.95
CA GLU A 11 9.39 9.24 3.30
C GLU A 11 9.10 7.76 3.59
N PHE A 12 7.95 7.48 4.20
CA PHE A 12 7.49 6.12 4.41
C PHE A 12 7.18 5.41 3.08
N GLU A 13 6.58 6.11 2.11
CA GLU A 13 6.34 5.60 0.76
C GLU A 13 7.64 5.24 0.03
N ILE A 14 8.65 6.12 0.07
CA ILE A 14 9.98 5.84 -0.49
C ILE A 14 10.59 4.60 0.15
N LEU A 15 10.52 4.49 1.49
CA LEU A 15 11.02 3.34 2.22
C LEU A 15 10.30 2.04 1.79
N CYS A 16 8.97 2.07 1.69
CA CYS A 16 8.19 0.93 1.22
C CYS A 16 8.58 0.53 -0.20
N LYS A 17 8.77 1.49 -1.09
CA LYS A 17 9.22 1.26 -2.47
C LYS A 17 10.57 0.56 -2.50
N ASP A 18 11.56 1.01 -1.74
CA ASP A 18 12.89 0.41 -1.74
C ASP A 18 12.90 -1.01 -1.15
N ILE A 19 12.14 -1.24 -0.07
CA ILE A 19 11.98 -2.58 0.53
C ILE A 19 11.30 -3.53 -0.46
N MET A 20 10.19 -3.09 -1.07
CA MET A 20 9.41 -3.93 -1.97
C MET A 20 10.15 -4.19 -3.29
N GLN A 21 10.88 -3.20 -3.80
CA GLN A 21 11.74 -3.37 -4.98
C GLN A 21 12.78 -4.46 -4.73
N LYS A 22 13.45 -4.41 -3.57
CA LYS A 22 14.42 -5.44 -3.18
C LYS A 22 13.78 -6.81 -2.96
N LYS A 23 12.57 -6.85 -2.40
CA LYS A 23 11.83 -8.09 -2.13
C LYS A 23 11.32 -8.76 -3.41
N LEU A 24 10.82 -7.98 -4.36
CA LEU A 24 10.21 -8.48 -5.58
C LEU A 24 11.21 -8.67 -6.73
N GLY A 25 12.38 -8.03 -6.65
CA GLY A 25 13.40 -8.11 -7.69
C GLY A 25 13.02 -7.40 -8.99
N VAL A 26 12.01 -6.52 -8.96
CA VAL A 26 11.54 -5.74 -10.11
C VAL A 26 11.70 -4.25 -9.81
N PRO A 27 12.05 -3.40 -10.81
CA PRO A 27 12.05 -1.95 -10.63
C PRO A 27 10.65 -1.46 -10.21
N LEU A 28 10.60 -0.56 -9.23
CA LEU A 28 9.37 0.08 -8.78
C LEU A 28 9.55 1.60 -8.82
N GLN A 29 8.45 2.31 -9.06
CA GLN A 29 8.42 3.78 -9.10
C GLN A 29 7.30 4.33 -8.22
N ILE A 30 7.56 5.50 -7.65
CA ILE A 30 6.58 6.35 -6.97
C ILE A 30 6.17 7.49 -7.91
N PHE A 31 4.99 8.03 -7.70
CA PHE A 31 4.50 9.18 -8.46
C PHE A 31 4.75 10.50 -7.73
N ALA A 32 4.61 11.62 -8.44
CA ALA A 32 4.73 12.93 -7.81
C ALA A 32 3.56 13.15 -6.84
N ARG A 33 3.74 14.03 -5.84
CA ARG A 33 2.62 14.39 -4.95
C ARG A 33 1.55 15.12 -5.78
N GLY A 34 0.44 14.44 -6.07
CA GLY A 34 -0.55 14.91 -7.03
C GLY A 34 -1.82 14.07 -7.06
N ARG A 35 -2.76 14.41 -7.96
CA ARG A 35 -4.05 13.72 -8.13
C ARG A 35 -3.85 12.42 -8.92
N ASP A 36 -2.93 11.60 -8.46
CA ASP A 36 -2.31 10.56 -9.28
C ASP A 36 -3.05 9.25 -9.05
N GLY A 37 -4.27 9.14 -9.57
CA GLY A 37 -5.00 7.87 -9.78
C GLY A 37 -5.26 6.97 -8.56
N GLY A 38 -4.79 7.35 -7.36
CA GLY A 38 -4.86 6.54 -6.16
C GLY A 38 -3.87 5.37 -6.09
N ILE A 39 -2.72 5.43 -6.78
CA ILE A 39 -1.66 4.40 -6.69
C ILE A 39 -0.40 5.05 -6.15
N ASP A 40 0.16 4.48 -5.08
CA ASP A 40 1.37 5.04 -4.45
C ASP A 40 2.63 4.52 -5.16
N ILE A 41 2.72 3.20 -5.39
CA ILE A 41 3.88 2.55 -6.03
C ILE A 41 3.43 1.53 -7.07
N THR A 42 4.14 1.47 -8.21
CA THR A 42 3.90 0.45 -9.25
C THR A 42 5.18 0.05 -9.99
N ASP A 43 5.15 -1.06 -10.71
CA ASP A 43 6.24 -1.48 -11.62
C ASP A 43 6.23 -0.74 -12.96
N ASP A 44 5.05 -0.41 -13.47
CA ASP A 44 4.87 0.21 -14.79
C ASP A 44 3.68 1.17 -14.81
N THR A 45 3.74 2.24 -15.60
CA THR A 45 2.67 3.27 -15.64
C THR A 45 1.49 2.88 -16.54
N VAL A 46 1.69 1.91 -17.44
CA VAL A 46 0.71 1.46 -18.44
C VAL A 46 0.07 0.15 -17.98
N SER A 47 0.86 -0.90 -17.75
CA SER A 47 0.34 -2.23 -17.41
C SER A 47 0.03 -2.38 -15.92
N LYS A 48 0.80 -1.73 -15.04
CA LYS A 48 0.61 -1.74 -13.57
C LYS A 48 0.42 -3.17 -13.02
N ASN A 49 1.30 -4.11 -13.39
CA ASN A 49 1.16 -5.51 -12.98
C ASN A 49 1.30 -5.67 -11.46
N VAL A 50 2.16 -4.83 -10.87
CA VAL A 50 2.33 -4.72 -9.42
C VAL A 50 1.81 -3.36 -8.98
N VAL A 51 0.84 -3.37 -8.07
CA VAL A 51 0.33 -2.18 -7.41
C VAL A 51 0.56 -2.32 -5.92
N ILE A 52 1.17 -1.31 -5.30
CA ILE A 52 1.41 -1.28 -3.87
C ILE A 52 0.81 -0.01 -3.30
N GLN A 53 -0.09 -0.19 -2.33
CA GLN A 53 -0.69 0.90 -1.57
C GLN A 53 0.03 1.04 -0.22
N VAL A 54 0.49 2.24 0.07
CA VAL A 54 1.15 2.62 1.30
C VAL A 54 0.15 3.34 2.21
N LYS A 55 -0.03 2.81 3.42
CA LYS A 55 -0.88 3.37 4.47
C LYS A 55 -0.06 3.50 5.75
N HIS A 56 0.64 4.63 5.91
CA HIS A 56 1.51 4.88 7.06
C HIS A 56 0.79 4.62 8.40
N TYR A 57 -0.30 5.33 8.70
CA TYR A 57 -1.27 5.04 9.78
C TYR A 57 -0.65 4.72 11.16
N ILE A 58 0.56 5.21 11.42
CA ILE A 58 1.26 4.95 12.67
C ILE A 58 0.53 5.65 13.82
N ASN A 59 0.21 4.91 14.89
CA ASN A 59 -0.66 5.35 15.99
C ASN A 59 -2.11 5.68 15.61
N SER A 60 -2.57 5.33 14.40
CA SER A 60 -3.99 5.41 14.03
C SER A 60 -4.78 4.21 14.56
N LYS A 61 -6.11 4.27 14.49
CA LYS A 61 -6.93 3.09 14.80
C LYS A 61 -7.01 2.19 13.56
N TYR A 62 -7.11 0.89 13.80
CA TYR A 62 -7.36 -0.07 12.73
C TYR A 62 -8.64 0.23 11.92
N SER A 63 -9.68 0.77 12.57
CA SER A 63 -10.91 1.22 11.91
C SER A 63 -10.66 2.24 10.80
N ASP A 64 -9.66 3.10 10.97
CA ASP A 64 -9.31 4.13 10.01
C ASP A 64 -8.60 3.52 8.79
N LEU A 65 -7.72 2.53 9.04
CA LEU A 65 -7.04 1.76 8.00
C LEU A 65 -8.05 0.99 7.15
N ILE A 66 -8.93 0.19 7.77
CA ILE A 66 -9.89 -0.64 7.03
C ILE A 66 -10.89 0.20 6.23
N SER A 67 -11.34 1.33 6.79
CA SER A 67 -12.20 2.27 6.08
C SER A 67 -11.50 2.88 4.86
N SER A 68 -10.21 3.15 4.95
CA SER A 68 -9.43 3.58 3.78
C SER A 68 -9.25 2.47 2.76
N LEU A 69 -8.94 1.24 3.18
CA LEU A 69 -8.74 0.11 2.27
C LEU A 69 -10.01 -0.26 1.52
N LYS A 70 -11.18 -0.15 2.14
CA LYS A 70 -12.49 -0.34 1.48
C LYS A 70 -12.69 0.56 0.27
N LYS A 71 -12.10 1.77 0.28
CA LYS A 71 -12.16 2.71 -0.85
C LYS A 71 -11.20 2.34 -1.97
N GLU A 72 -10.20 1.50 -1.70
CA GLU A 72 -9.25 1.02 -2.71
C GLU A 72 -9.78 -0.21 -3.45
N VAL A 73 -10.68 -0.99 -2.85
CA VAL A 73 -11.25 -2.22 -3.46
C VAL A 73 -11.80 -1.97 -4.87
N SER A 74 -12.62 -0.93 -5.04
CA SER A 74 -13.17 -0.59 -6.36
C SER A 74 -12.09 -0.25 -7.38
N LYS A 75 -11.02 0.44 -6.95
CA LYS A 75 -9.91 0.80 -7.84
C LYS A 75 -9.09 -0.43 -8.23
N VAL A 76 -8.85 -1.35 -7.31
CA VAL A 76 -8.13 -2.60 -7.59
C VAL A 76 -8.94 -3.46 -8.55
N ALA A 77 -10.26 -3.52 -8.39
CA ALA A 77 -11.16 -4.23 -9.30
C ALA A 77 -11.16 -3.64 -10.72
N GLU A 78 -11.03 -2.32 -10.85
CA GLU A 78 -10.89 -1.63 -12.14
C GLU A 78 -9.50 -1.82 -12.77
N LEU A 79 -8.43 -1.70 -11.97
CA LEU A 79 -7.04 -1.80 -12.42
C LEU A 79 -6.63 -3.23 -12.77
N LYS A 80 -7.20 -4.24 -12.10
CA LYS A 80 -6.89 -5.67 -12.24
C LYS A 80 -5.38 -5.98 -12.28
N PRO A 81 -4.60 -5.52 -11.28
CA PRO A 81 -3.18 -5.85 -11.22
C PRO A 81 -2.99 -7.35 -11.02
N GLU A 82 -1.88 -7.90 -11.52
CA GLU A 82 -1.50 -9.29 -11.24
C GLU A 82 -1.19 -9.49 -9.75
N LYS A 83 -0.63 -8.46 -9.11
CA LYS A 83 -0.24 -8.48 -7.69
C LYS A 83 -0.60 -7.16 -7.03
N TYR A 84 -1.37 -7.24 -5.96
CA TYR A 84 -1.69 -6.10 -5.11
C TYR A 84 -1.08 -6.28 -3.72
N TYR A 85 -0.40 -5.25 -3.22
CA TYR A 85 0.22 -5.25 -1.90
C TYR A 85 -0.22 -4.05 -1.08
N VAL A 86 -0.33 -4.24 0.23
CA VAL A 86 -0.55 -3.17 1.20
C VAL A 86 0.65 -3.09 2.13
N CYS A 87 1.27 -1.92 2.22
CA CYS A 87 2.30 -1.61 3.21
C CYS A 87 1.70 -0.71 4.30
N SER A 88 1.85 -1.10 5.57
CA SER A 88 1.40 -0.28 6.70
C SER A 88 2.40 -0.31 7.85
N ALA A 89 2.53 0.84 8.54
CA ALA A 89 3.27 0.92 9.80
C ALA A 89 2.38 0.69 11.03
N LEU A 90 1.07 0.47 10.85
CA LEU A 90 0.18 0.06 11.92
C LEU A 90 0.49 -1.39 12.34
N GLU A 91 0.53 -1.66 13.64
CA GLU A 91 0.63 -3.02 14.14
C GLU A 91 -0.67 -3.79 13.87
N LEU A 92 -0.58 -4.86 13.09
CA LEU A 92 -1.72 -5.67 12.70
C LEU A 92 -1.70 -7.02 13.41
N THR A 93 -2.79 -7.34 14.11
CA THR A 93 -3.01 -8.69 14.65
C THR A 93 -3.28 -9.68 13.50
N PRO A 94 -3.19 -11.00 13.74
CA PRO A 94 -3.57 -12.00 12.76
C PRO A 94 -5.01 -11.83 12.24
N ALA A 95 -5.95 -11.46 13.11
CA ALA A 95 -7.35 -11.21 12.73
C ALA A 95 -7.48 -10.01 11.79
N ASN A 96 -6.76 -8.91 12.06
CA ASN A 96 -6.73 -7.75 11.17
C ASN A 96 -6.20 -8.10 9.78
N LYS A 97 -5.18 -8.96 9.71
CA LYS A 97 -4.60 -9.39 8.43
C LYS A 97 -5.61 -10.20 7.63
N MET A 98 -6.31 -11.16 8.26
CA MET A 98 -7.34 -11.96 7.60
C MET A 98 -8.45 -11.08 7.04
N GLU A 99 -8.98 -10.16 7.84
CA GLU A 99 -10.03 -9.24 7.39
C GLU A 99 -9.58 -8.36 6.22
N ILE A 100 -8.32 -7.88 6.22
CA ILE A 100 -7.77 -7.15 5.07
C ILE A 100 -7.67 -8.06 3.85
N PHE A 101 -7.23 -9.31 3.98
CA PHE A 101 -7.16 -10.22 2.84
C PHE A 101 -8.55 -10.53 2.27
N ASP A 102 -9.52 -10.81 3.13
CA ASP A 102 -10.91 -11.11 2.74
C ASP A 102 -11.54 -9.92 1.99
N LEU A 103 -11.22 -8.69 2.40
CA LEU A 103 -11.69 -7.47 1.74
C LEU A 103 -11.26 -7.35 0.26
N PHE A 104 -10.12 -7.93 -0.12
CA PHE A 104 -9.61 -7.91 -1.50
C PHE A 104 -9.81 -9.25 -2.23
N ALA A 105 -10.49 -10.22 -1.60
CA ALA A 105 -10.81 -11.51 -2.20
C ALA A 105 -12.20 -11.56 -2.85
N GLU A 106 -13.04 -10.53 -2.64
CA GLU A 106 -14.32 -10.30 -3.33
C GLU A 106 -14.14 -9.79 -4.76
#